data_AF-A0A098ECF7-F1
#
_entry.id   AF-A0A098ECF7-F1
#
_cell.length_a   1.000
_cell.length_b   1.000
_cell.length_c   1.000
_cell.angle_alpha   90.00
_cell.angle_beta   90.00
_cell.angle_gamma   90.00
#
_symmetry.space_group_name_H-M   'P 1'
#
loop_
_entity.id
_entity.type
_entity.pdbx_description
1 polymer ?
#
loop_
_entity_poly.entity_id
_entity_poly.type
_entity_poly.pdbx_seq_one_letter_code
_entity_poly.pdbx_strand_id
1 'polypeptide(L)'
;MEIMFVPCYYAKEISGDLLNELLRFLEGVEKIGITYVIQHEKNATELKKFLEENKKNVIICGKILGCDISNAKRYEEKVEKFIYVGSGKFHPYNLKARIGKDVLILDPISHTLTKILDAEINLMKRKRYSRIAKASLAHTFGIIVSLRTYQNNMEKAFQLKEK
;
A
#
# COMPACT_ATOMS: atom_id res chain seq x y z
N MET A 1 -31.77 -6.46 -1.32
CA MET A 1 -30.91 -7.00 -2.39
C MET A 1 -29.79 -7.77 -1.73
N GLU A 2 -29.65 -9.04 -2.04
CA GLU A 2 -28.56 -9.87 -1.54
C GLU A 2 -27.33 -9.64 -2.45
N ILE A 3 -26.16 -9.42 -1.84
CA ILE A 3 -24.91 -9.16 -2.57
C ILE A 3 -23.89 -10.19 -2.12
N MET A 4 -23.39 -11.00 -3.07
CA MET A 4 -22.28 -11.92 -2.85
C MET A 4 -20.99 -11.31 -3.43
N PHE A 5 -19.96 -11.21 -2.61
CA PHE A 5 -18.64 -10.75 -3.04
C PHE A 5 -17.73 -11.95 -3.32
N VAL A 6 -17.31 -12.10 -4.59
CA VAL A 6 -16.38 -13.16 -5.00
C VAL A 6 -15.03 -12.52 -5.34
N PRO A 7 -14.00 -12.69 -4.49
CA PRO A 7 -12.67 -12.15 -4.77
C PRO A 7 -12.03 -12.88 -5.96
N CYS A 8 -11.51 -12.11 -6.91
CA CYS A 8 -10.76 -12.64 -8.04
C CYS A 8 -9.28 -12.72 -7.66
N TYR A 9 -8.82 -13.92 -7.30
CA TYR A 9 -7.43 -14.14 -6.91
C TYR A 9 -6.53 -14.31 -8.13
N TYR A 10 -5.33 -13.73 -8.04
CA TYR A 10 -4.27 -14.00 -8.98
C TYR A 10 -3.78 -15.44 -8.80
N ALA A 11 -3.69 -16.18 -9.91
CA ALA A 11 -3.46 -17.62 -9.88
C ALA A 11 -1.98 -18.01 -10.02
N LYS A 12 -1.12 -17.13 -10.52
CA LYS A 12 0.29 -17.46 -10.72
C LYS A 12 1.09 -17.23 -9.45
N GLU A 13 2.06 -18.10 -9.23
CA GLU A 13 3.03 -18.00 -8.14
C GLU A 13 4.09 -16.93 -8.44
N ILE A 14 4.79 -16.50 -7.39
CA ILE A 14 5.94 -15.60 -7.50
C ILE A 14 7.13 -16.42 -7.98
N SER A 15 7.83 -15.96 -9.02
CA SER A 15 8.97 -16.71 -9.58
C SER A 15 10.10 -16.86 -8.56
N GLY A 16 10.75 -18.03 -8.57
CA GLY A 16 11.86 -18.35 -7.67
C GLY A 16 13.02 -17.35 -7.78
N ASP A 17 13.35 -16.90 -8.98
CA ASP A 17 14.39 -15.88 -9.19
C ASP A 17 14.08 -14.57 -8.48
N LEU A 18 12.82 -14.14 -8.50
CA LEU A 18 12.37 -12.92 -7.86
C LEU A 18 12.36 -13.07 -6.33
N LEU A 19 12.02 -14.25 -5.83
CA LEU A 19 12.11 -14.59 -4.40
C LEU A 19 13.57 -14.61 -3.91
N ASN A 20 14.49 -15.15 -4.71
CA ASN A 20 15.93 -15.13 -4.43
C ASN A 20 16.48 -13.70 -4.46
N GLU A 21 16.03 -12.87 -5.40
CA GLU A 21 16.35 -11.44 -5.41
C GLU A 21 15.87 -10.75 -4.14
N LEU A 22 14.63 -11.01 -3.73
CA LEU A 22 14.05 -10.46 -2.51
C LEU A 22 14.87 -10.80 -1.26
N LEU A 23 15.39 -12.03 -1.13
CA LEU A 23 16.22 -12.42 0.00
C LEU A 23 17.45 -11.51 0.18
N ARG A 24 18.09 -11.09 -0.91
CA ARG A 24 19.23 -10.16 -0.90
C ARG A 24 18.85 -8.80 -0.31
N PHE A 25 17.66 -8.28 -0.66
CA PHE A 25 17.14 -7.01 -0.10
C PHE A 25 16.72 -7.10 1.37
N LEU A 26 16.60 -8.31 1.91
CA LEU A 26 16.20 -8.61 3.28
C LEU A 26 17.38 -9.03 4.17
N GLU A 27 18.61 -8.95 3.68
CA GLU A 27 19.81 -9.12 4.50
C GLU A 27 19.83 -8.08 5.63
N GLY A 28 20.12 -8.54 6.85
CA GLY A 28 20.15 -7.68 8.05
C GLY A 28 18.80 -7.15 8.53
N VAL A 29 17.67 -7.49 7.90
CA VAL A 29 16.33 -7.10 8.37
C VAL A 29 15.82 -8.14 9.37
N GLU A 30 15.47 -7.71 10.58
CA GLU A 30 15.02 -8.62 11.64
C GLU A 30 13.54 -8.95 11.51
N LYS A 31 12.67 -7.94 11.33
CA LYS A 31 11.20 -8.14 11.32
C LYS A 31 10.55 -7.53 10.08
N ILE A 32 9.86 -8.38 9.31
CA ILE A 32 9.30 -8.02 8.00
C ILE A 32 7.77 -8.05 8.06
N GLY A 33 7.14 -6.98 7.59
CA GLY A 33 5.68 -6.92 7.41
C GLY A 33 5.28 -7.19 5.97
N ILE A 34 4.41 -8.17 5.71
CA ILE A 34 3.83 -8.38 4.38
C ILE A 34 2.45 -7.75 4.32
N THR A 35 2.20 -6.92 3.31
CA THR A 35 0.88 -6.38 2.98
C THR A 35 0.58 -6.58 1.50
N TYR A 36 -0.68 -6.54 1.10
CA TYR A 36 -1.11 -6.92 -0.25
C TYR A 36 -2.42 -6.25 -0.63
N VAL A 37 -2.79 -6.30 -1.91
CA VAL A 37 -4.18 -6.08 -2.36
C VAL A 37 -4.89 -7.43 -2.49
N ILE A 38 -6.22 -7.45 -2.34
CA ILE A 38 -7.02 -8.69 -2.17
C ILE A 38 -6.71 -9.80 -3.18
N GLN A 39 -6.43 -9.48 -4.44
CA GLN A 39 -6.13 -10.45 -5.48
C GLN A 39 -4.83 -11.26 -5.20
N HIS A 40 -3.90 -10.73 -4.40
CA HIS A 40 -2.60 -11.34 -4.08
C HIS A 40 -2.53 -11.95 -2.67
N GLU A 41 -3.68 -12.22 -2.05
CA GLU A 41 -3.75 -12.85 -0.72
C GLU A 41 -3.03 -14.21 -0.65
N LYS A 42 -3.23 -15.05 -1.68
CA LYS A 42 -2.53 -16.33 -1.79
C LYS A 42 -1.03 -16.15 -1.92
N ASN A 43 -0.59 -15.26 -2.82
CA ASN A 43 0.83 -14.94 -3.01
C ASN A 43 1.49 -14.41 -1.73
N ALA A 44 0.78 -13.60 -0.92
CA ALA A 44 1.30 -13.12 0.35
C ALA A 44 1.49 -14.25 1.38
N THR A 45 0.59 -15.24 1.37
CA THR A 45 0.67 -16.42 2.24
C THR A 45 1.82 -17.34 1.81
N GLU A 46 1.97 -17.60 0.51
CA GLU A 46 3.09 -18.35 -0.07
C GLU A 46 4.43 -17.66 0.22
N LEU A 47 4.49 -16.34 0.05
CA LEU A 47 5.68 -15.55 0.36
C LEU A 47 6.07 -15.67 1.84
N LYS A 48 5.09 -15.60 2.75
CA LYS A 48 5.36 -15.78 4.18
C LYS A 48 6.01 -17.13 4.44
N LYS A 49 5.44 -18.21 3.91
CA LYS A 49 5.99 -19.56 4.05
C LYS A 49 7.43 -19.64 3.53
N PHE A 50 7.68 -19.16 2.32
CA PHE A 50 9.00 -19.13 1.71
C PHE A 50 10.03 -18.38 2.58
N LEU A 51 9.65 -17.21 3.12
CA LEU A 51 10.55 -16.41 3.95
C LEU A 51 10.83 -17.07 5.31
N GLU A 52 9.83 -17.73 5.92
CA GLU A 52 10.01 -18.49 7.16
C GLU A 52 10.92 -19.71 6.98
N GLU A 53 10.79 -20.44 5.86
CA GLU A 53 11.70 -21.53 5.48
C GLU A 53 13.14 -21.03 5.30
N ASN A 54 13.31 -19.77 4.88
CA ASN A 54 14.59 -19.07 4.80
C ASN A 54 14.97 -18.31 6.09
N LYS A 55 14.42 -18.73 7.24
CA LYS A 55 14.75 -18.22 8.59
C LYS A 55 14.52 -16.72 8.79
N LYS A 56 13.58 -16.11 8.06
CA LYS A 56 13.16 -14.72 8.25
C LYS A 56 11.97 -14.65 9.20
N ASN A 57 11.91 -13.61 10.04
CA ASN A 57 10.76 -13.34 10.91
C ASN A 57 9.76 -12.42 10.20
N VAL A 58 8.57 -12.94 9.92
CA VAL A 58 7.60 -12.32 9.01
C VAL A 58 6.20 -12.30 9.59
N ILE A 59 5.51 -11.17 9.46
CA ILE A 59 4.13 -10.98 9.93
C ILE A 59 3.24 -10.57 8.74
N ILE A 60 2.10 -11.25 8.55
CA ILE A 60 1.06 -10.76 7.66
C ILE A 60 0.40 -9.53 8.29
N CYS A 61 0.63 -8.38 7.67
CA CYS A 61 0.06 -7.09 8.06
C CYS A 61 -1.29 -6.82 7.37
N GLY A 62 -1.81 -7.79 6.61
CA GLY A 62 -3.14 -7.79 6.00
C GLY A 62 -3.27 -6.97 4.73
N LYS A 63 -4.46 -7.04 4.13
CA LYS A 63 -4.81 -6.32 2.91
C LYS A 63 -4.87 -4.80 3.13
N ILE A 64 -4.44 -4.04 2.13
CA ILE A 64 -4.60 -2.58 2.10
C ILE A 64 -5.39 -2.15 0.86
N LEU A 65 -5.95 -0.95 0.96
CA LEU A 65 -6.67 -0.26 -0.10
C LEU A 65 -6.01 1.09 -0.35
N GLY A 66 -6.33 1.70 -1.48
CA GLY A 66 -5.83 3.02 -1.82
C GLY A 66 -6.19 4.08 -0.77
N CYS A 67 -7.39 3.97 -0.20
CA CYS A 67 -7.92 4.86 0.82
C CYS A 67 -7.64 4.40 2.26
N ASP A 68 -7.26 3.14 2.48
CA ASP A 68 -7.11 2.59 3.82
C ASP A 68 -5.90 1.66 3.96
N ILE A 69 -5.03 2.02 4.90
CA ILE A 69 -3.84 1.24 5.29
C ILE A 69 -3.90 0.80 6.76
N SER A 70 -5.07 0.87 7.39
CA SER A 70 -5.29 0.62 8.82
C SER A 70 -4.72 -0.74 9.26
N ASN A 71 -4.89 -1.78 8.46
CA ASN A 71 -4.32 -3.10 8.72
C ASN A 71 -2.79 -3.05 8.87
N ALA A 72 -2.08 -2.45 7.91
CA ALA A 72 -0.63 -2.33 7.98
C ALA A 72 -0.17 -1.41 9.12
N LYS A 73 -0.91 -0.32 9.39
CA LYS A 73 -0.60 0.63 10.47
C LYS A 73 -0.59 -0.02 11.85
N ARG A 74 -1.45 -1.02 12.11
CA ARG A 74 -1.48 -1.77 13.40
C ARG A 74 -0.19 -2.52 13.72
N TYR A 75 0.62 -2.81 12.70
CA TYR A 75 1.88 -3.54 12.83
C TYR A 75 3.11 -2.65 12.68
N GLU A 76 2.93 -1.33 12.54
CA GLU A 76 4.03 -0.38 12.35
C GLU A 76 5.14 -0.61 13.36
N GLU A 77 4.86 -0.59 14.66
CA GLU A 77 5.88 -0.79 15.71
C GLU A 77 6.47 -2.21 15.79
N LYS A 78 5.88 -3.18 15.08
CA LYS A 78 6.28 -4.60 15.12
C LYS A 78 7.20 -5.01 13.97
N VAL A 79 7.35 -4.16 12.94
CA VAL A 79 8.12 -4.47 11.73
C VAL A 79 9.08 -3.35 11.40
N GLU A 80 10.23 -3.68 10.80
CA GLU A 80 11.24 -2.71 10.38
C GLU A 80 11.01 -2.26 8.94
N LYS A 81 10.58 -3.20 8.11
CA LYS A 81 10.40 -3.03 6.67
C LYS A 81 9.11 -3.70 6.22
N PHE A 82 8.44 -3.09 5.25
CA PHE A 82 7.28 -3.70 4.59
C PHE A 82 7.64 -4.26 3.22
N ILE A 83 6.98 -5.36 2.87
CA ILE A 83 6.86 -5.87 1.51
C ILE A 83 5.40 -5.72 1.12
N TYR A 84 5.15 -5.00 0.04
CA TYR A 84 3.85 -4.93 -0.62
C TYR A 84 3.82 -5.92 -1.79
N VAL A 85 2.85 -6.85 -1.76
CA VAL A 85 2.63 -7.82 -2.83
C VAL A 85 1.52 -7.31 -3.76
N GLY A 86 1.91 -6.99 -4.99
CA GLY A 86 1.01 -6.56 -6.05
C GLY A 86 1.63 -5.53 -6.98
N SER A 87 0.86 -5.14 -7.98
CA SER A 87 1.32 -4.20 -9.00
C SER A 87 1.01 -2.75 -8.65
N GLY A 88 1.73 -1.85 -9.34
CA GLY A 88 1.55 -0.42 -9.26
C GLY A 88 2.09 0.21 -7.97
N LYS A 89 2.22 1.54 -8.00
CA LYS A 89 2.86 2.32 -6.94
C LYS A 89 1.88 3.00 -5.97
N PHE A 90 0.60 3.08 -6.31
CA PHE A 90 -0.39 3.88 -5.57
C PHE A 90 -0.55 3.45 -4.09
N HIS A 91 -0.80 2.16 -3.85
CA HIS A 91 -0.92 1.58 -2.50
C HIS A 91 0.38 1.71 -1.68
N PRO A 92 1.54 1.23 -2.17
CA PRO A 92 2.76 1.25 -1.37
C PRO A 92 3.33 2.67 -1.19
N TYR A 93 3.01 3.63 -2.09
CA TYR A 93 3.33 5.04 -1.86
C TYR A 93 2.58 5.62 -0.67
N ASN A 94 1.27 5.36 -0.57
CA ASN A 94 0.47 5.80 0.57
C ASN A 94 0.98 5.16 1.87
N LEU A 95 1.33 3.87 1.82
CA LEU A 95 1.93 3.15 2.93
C LEU A 95 3.23 3.83 3.42
N LYS A 96 4.22 4.00 2.54
CA LYS A 96 5.50 4.66 2.89
C LYS A 96 5.30 6.10 3.34
N ALA A 97 4.40 6.85 2.69
CA ALA A 97 4.16 8.25 3.04
C ALA A 97 3.52 8.43 4.44
N ARG A 98 2.70 7.48 4.90
CA ARG A 98 1.98 7.55 6.19
C ARG A 98 2.68 6.83 7.34
N ILE A 99 3.48 5.80 7.04
CA ILE A 99 4.22 5.01 8.04
C ILE A 99 5.70 5.42 8.10
N GLY A 100 6.28 5.91 7.02
CA GLY A 100 7.68 6.35 6.96
C GLY A 100 8.72 5.23 6.86
N LYS A 101 8.32 3.96 7.07
CA LYS A 101 9.20 2.80 6.94
C LYS A 101 9.49 2.44 5.48
N ASP A 102 10.59 1.74 5.25
CA ASP A 102 10.95 1.26 3.92
C ASP A 102 9.94 0.23 3.41
N VAL A 103 9.64 0.34 2.11
CA VAL A 103 8.66 -0.51 1.41
C VAL A 103 9.29 -1.05 0.13
N LEU A 104 9.33 -2.38 0.03
CA LEU A 104 9.61 -3.09 -1.21
C LEU A 104 8.29 -3.43 -1.90
N ILE A 105 8.23 -3.26 -3.22
CA ILE A 105 7.13 -3.67 -4.09
C ILE A 105 7.58 -4.96 -4.75
N LEU A 106 6.92 -6.06 -4.41
CA LEU A 106 7.08 -7.35 -5.07
C LEU A 106 5.88 -7.51 -6.00
N ASP A 107 6.10 -7.40 -7.31
CA ASP A 107 5.04 -7.45 -8.32
C ASP A 107 5.04 -8.82 -9.04
N PRO A 108 4.08 -9.72 -8.72
CA PRO A 108 3.99 -11.03 -9.35
C PRO A 108 3.58 -10.98 -10.83
N ILE A 109 3.03 -9.86 -11.30
CA ILE A 109 2.54 -9.71 -12.67
C ILE A 109 3.65 -9.25 -13.60
N SER A 110 4.39 -8.21 -13.20
CA SER A 110 5.50 -7.67 -14.00
C SER A 110 6.83 -8.39 -13.73
N HIS A 111 6.87 -9.30 -12.76
CA HIS A 111 8.09 -9.98 -12.31
C HIS A 111 9.19 -8.99 -11.90
N THR A 112 8.82 -7.96 -11.15
CA THR A 112 9.74 -6.92 -10.68
C THR A 112 9.77 -6.81 -9.17
N LEU A 113 10.95 -6.48 -8.64
CA LEU A 113 11.17 -6.10 -7.26
C LEU A 113 11.71 -4.67 -7.25
N THR A 114 10.97 -3.74 -6.64
CA THR A 114 11.39 -2.33 -6.61
C THR A 114 11.31 -1.75 -5.21
N LYS A 115 12.28 -0.93 -4.82
CA LYS A 115 12.24 -0.15 -3.59
C LYS A 115 11.62 1.22 -3.86
N ILE A 116 10.73 1.68 -2.98
CA ILE A 116 10.28 3.07 -3.04
C ILE A 116 11.35 3.96 -2.39
N LEU A 117 11.88 4.91 -3.15
CA LEU A 117 12.88 5.86 -2.69
C LEU A 117 12.24 7.01 -1.90
N ASP A 118 12.94 7.52 -0.89
CA ASP A 118 12.49 8.70 -0.15
C ASP A 118 12.34 9.94 -1.05
N ALA A 119 13.18 10.03 -2.09
CA ALA A 119 13.08 11.08 -3.10
C ALA A 119 11.74 11.05 -3.85
N GLU A 120 11.19 9.86 -4.14
CA GLU A 120 9.88 9.71 -4.79
C GLU A 120 8.76 10.22 -3.88
N ILE A 121 8.80 9.88 -2.59
CA ILE A 121 7.84 10.35 -1.59
C ILE A 121 7.96 11.86 -1.36
N ASN A 122 9.18 12.37 -1.29
CA ASN A 122 9.43 13.81 -1.15
C ASN A 122 8.95 14.59 -2.36
N LEU A 123 9.16 14.09 -3.58
CA LEU A 123 8.64 14.69 -4.80
C LEU A 123 7.10 14.72 -4.79
N MET A 124 6.44 13.63 -4.39
CA MET A 124 5.00 13.56 -4.24
C MET A 124 4.49 14.60 -3.23
N LYS A 125 5.15 14.72 -2.06
CA LYS A 125 4.82 15.72 -1.03
C LYS A 125 4.99 17.14 -1.57
N ARG A 126 6.07 17.46 -2.28
CA ARG A 126 6.30 18.77 -2.91
C ARG A 126 5.22 19.11 -3.94
N LYS A 127 4.86 18.17 -4.82
CA LYS A 127 3.74 18.35 -5.76
C LYS A 127 2.43 18.64 -5.05
N ARG A 128 2.16 17.96 -3.92
CA ARG A 128 0.97 18.22 -3.08
C ARG A 128 1.02 19.63 -2.49
N TYR A 129 2.14 20.04 -1.91
CA TYR A 129 2.29 21.39 -1.34
C TYR A 129 2.15 22.49 -2.39
N SER A 130 2.70 22.30 -3.60
CA SER A 130 2.51 23.24 -4.71
C SER A 130 1.04 23.43 -5.07
N ARG A 131 0.25 22.34 -5.10
CA ARG A 131 -1.20 22.42 -5.32
C ARG A 131 -1.93 23.14 -4.20
N ILE A 132 -1.54 22.91 -2.94
CA ILE A 132 -2.12 23.60 -1.77
C ILE A 132 -1.79 25.10 -1.83
N ALA A 133 -0.56 25.48 -2.13
CA ALA A 133 -0.13 26.88 -2.26
C ALA A 133 -0.83 27.59 -3.42
N LYS A 134 -1.08 26.89 -4.52
CA LYS A 134 -1.92 27.44 -5.61
C LYS A 134 -3.37 27.63 -5.15
N ALA A 135 -3.91 26.66 -4.40
CA ALA A 135 -5.28 26.70 -3.91
C ALA A 135 -5.49 27.79 -2.85
N SER A 136 -4.48 28.17 -2.05
CA SER A 136 -4.62 29.24 -1.05
C SER A 136 -4.84 30.63 -1.65
N LEU A 137 -4.65 30.79 -2.96
CA LEU A 137 -4.96 32.03 -3.69
C LEU A 137 -6.39 32.03 -4.28
N ALA A 138 -7.14 30.94 -4.16
CA ALA A 138 -8.48 30.84 -4.71
C ALA A 138 -9.51 31.49 -3.78
N HIS A 139 -10.47 32.21 -4.37
CA HIS A 139 -11.60 32.82 -3.65
C HIS A 139 -12.86 31.94 -3.65
N THR A 140 -12.96 30.99 -4.59
CA THR A 140 -14.12 30.12 -4.77
C THR A 140 -13.68 28.67 -4.90
N PHE A 141 -14.33 27.78 -4.15
CA PHE A 141 -14.05 26.34 -4.17
C PHE A 141 -15.29 25.55 -4.58
N GLY A 142 -15.09 24.52 -5.41
CA GLY A 142 -16.08 23.47 -5.66
C GLY A 142 -15.78 22.24 -4.80
N ILE A 143 -16.79 21.72 -4.11
CA ILE A 143 -16.66 20.50 -3.29
C ILE A 143 -17.27 19.34 -4.06
N ILE A 144 -16.44 18.36 -4.41
CA ILE A 144 -16.83 17.19 -5.20
C ILE A 144 -17.30 16.08 -4.26
N VAL A 145 -18.47 15.51 -4.53
CA VAL A 145 -19.00 14.35 -3.80
C VAL A 145 -19.35 13.22 -4.79
N SER A 146 -18.98 11.99 -4.41
CA SER A 146 -19.35 10.79 -5.16
C SER A 146 -20.70 10.27 -4.67
N LEU A 147 -21.56 9.83 -5.59
CA LEU A 147 -22.84 9.17 -5.23
C LEU A 147 -22.66 7.68 -4.87
N ARG A 148 -21.45 7.13 -5.00
CA ARG A 148 -21.18 5.72 -4.70
C ARG A 148 -21.24 5.46 -3.19
N THR A 149 -21.93 4.39 -2.77
CA THR A 149 -22.27 4.08 -1.37
C THR A 149 -21.12 4.23 -0.36
N TYR A 150 -19.90 3.80 -0.71
CA TYR A 150 -18.74 3.84 0.19
C TYR A 150 -17.77 5.02 -0.04
N GLN A 151 -18.13 5.93 -0.93
CA GLN A 151 -17.39 7.18 -1.20
C GLN A 151 -18.24 8.42 -0.94
N ASN A 152 -19.55 8.25 -0.77
CA ASN A 152 -20.46 9.33 -0.47
C ASN A 152 -20.17 9.85 0.95
N ASN A 153 -19.83 11.13 1.03
CA ASN A 153 -19.66 11.82 2.29
C ASN A 153 -20.25 13.24 2.20
N MET A 154 -21.56 13.31 1.91
CA MET A 154 -22.30 14.57 1.78
C MET A 154 -22.23 15.41 3.07
N GLU A 155 -22.31 14.78 4.23
CA GLU A 155 -22.20 15.48 5.51
C GLU A 155 -20.85 16.20 5.62
N LYS A 156 -19.74 15.51 5.30
CA LYS A 156 -18.42 16.15 5.31
C LYS A 156 -18.31 17.27 4.29
N ALA A 157 -18.96 17.15 3.13
CA ALA A 157 -18.98 18.19 2.13
C ALA A 157 -19.68 19.47 2.63
N PHE A 158 -20.82 19.34 3.31
CA PHE A 158 -21.46 20.49 3.95
C PHE A 158 -20.61 21.08 5.07
N GLN A 159 -20.00 20.25 5.93
CA GLN A 159 -19.05 20.74 6.95
C GLN A 159 -17.86 21.52 6.35
N LEU A 160 -17.41 21.17 5.14
CA LEU A 160 -16.34 21.87 4.44
C LEU A 160 -16.81 23.16 3.76
N LYS A 161 -18.09 23.23 3.35
CA LYS A 161 -18.69 24.42 2.75
C LYS A 161 -18.83 25.56 3.77
N GLU A 162 -19.13 25.22 5.02
CA GLU A 162 -19.32 26.19 6.11
C GLU A 162 -17.99 26.71 6.70
N LYS A 163 -16.83 26.27 6.18
CA LYS A 163 -15.50 26.71 6.61
C LYS A 163 -14.90 27.70 5.62
#